data_AF-A0A933P468-F1
#
_entry.id   AF-A0A933P468-F1
#
_cell.length_a   1.000
_cell.length_b   1.000
_cell.length_c   1.000
_cell.angle_alpha   90.00
_cell.angle_beta   90.00
_cell.angle_gamma   90.00
#
_symmetry.space_group_name_H-M   'P 1'
#
loop_
_entity.id
_entity.type
_entity.pdbx_description
1 polymer ?
#
loop_
_entity_poly.entity_id
_entity_poly.type
_entity_poly.pdbx_seq_one_letter_code
_entity_poly.pdbx_strand_id
1 'polypeptide(L)'
;MSRSWPPLAELRWDDTHRLIPDAYAHSATPVLASLAQGDDVALLTALAQATSRRVLVQQGAVPSGIHADELVFGVPEWEVVNAAFCYPQPQGSRFNGPHRGAWYAGRDVATSIAEVAFHRSVELHETGWFDLQLDYADFLSDLHGHFHDLRGTGDRRARACLHPASYERSQALALDLVESGSLGVVYPAVRHPGGEAVACFRPATVNHVRRGARFRFSWHGPGEPSVQQLSERSRRR
;
A
#
# COMPACT_ATOMS: atom_id res chain seq x y z
N MET A 1 30.08 20.07 6.30
CA MET A 1 28.85 19.81 5.52
C MET A 1 28.14 18.63 6.17
N SER A 2 26.98 18.85 6.80
CA SER A 2 26.18 17.75 7.34
C SER A 2 25.77 16.85 6.16
N ARG A 3 26.13 15.56 6.17
CA ARG A 3 25.61 14.60 5.19
C ARG A 3 24.10 14.52 5.38
N SER A 4 23.32 14.67 4.30
CA SER A 4 21.87 14.51 4.33
C SER A 4 21.52 13.14 4.93
N TRP A 5 20.61 13.13 5.90
CA TRP A 5 20.16 11.93 6.61
C TRP A 5 18.67 11.73 6.38
N PRO A 6 18.18 10.48 6.17
CA PRO A 6 18.97 9.25 5.99
C PRO A 6 19.83 9.30 4.73
N PRO A 7 20.91 8.49 4.62
CA PRO A 7 21.69 8.44 3.40
C PRO A 7 20.82 7.96 2.23
N LEU A 8 21.12 8.41 1.02
CA LEU A 8 20.49 7.89 -0.20
C LEU A 8 21.21 6.61 -0.64
N ALA A 9 20.42 5.64 -1.11
CA ALA A 9 20.89 4.45 -1.80
C ALA A 9 20.20 4.33 -3.16
N GLU A 10 20.94 3.90 -4.18
CA GLU A 10 20.35 3.51 -5.46
C GLU A 10 19.59 2.19 -5.27
N LEU A 11 18.31 2.21 -5.62
CA LEU A 11 17.40 1.09 -5.63
C LEU A 11 17.12 0.68 -7.08
N ARG A 12 17.23 -0.62 -7.34
CA ARG A 12 16.79 -1.27 -8.58
C ARG A 12 16.08 -2.56 -8.20
N TRP A 13 14.85 -2.41 -7.70
CA TRP A 13 14.03 -3.55 -7.32
C TRP A 13 12.96 -3.75 -8.36
N ASP A 14 13.06 -4.87 -9.06
CA ASP A 14 11.98 -5.37 -9.91
C ASP A 14 11.07 -6.25 -9.06
N ASP A 15 9.79 -6.32 -9.42
CA ASP A 15 8.82 -7.27 -8.85
C ASP A 15 8.60 -7.14 -7.35
N THR A 16 8.63 -5.92 -6.82
CA THR A 16 8.23 -5.67 -5.43
C THR A 16 6.74 -5.96 -5.23
N HIS A 17 6.38 -6.47 -4.07
CA HIS A 17 5.06 -7.07 -3.83
C HIS A 17 4.18 -6.16 -2.99
N ARG A 18 3.00 -5.79 -3.49
CA ARG A 18 1.95 -5.11 -2.72
C ARG A 18 0.70 -5.96 -2.70
N LEU A 19 0.36 -6.50 -1.53
CA LEU A 19 -0.89 -7.23 -1.33
C LEU A 19 -2.04 -6.26 -1.04
N ILE A 20 -3.12 -6.38 -1.79
CA ILE A 20 -4.36 -5.61 -1.61
C ILE A 20 -5.53 -6.59 -1.51
N PRO A 21 -6.52 -6.37 -0.61
CA PRO A 21 -7.70 -7.20 -0.58
C PRO A 21 -8.34 -7.30 -1.97
N ASP A 22 -8.67 -8.52 -2.40
CA ASP A 22 -9.16 -8.82 -3.76
C ASP A 22 -10.43 -8.04 -4.11
N ALA A 23 -11.24 -7.71 -3.10
CA ALA A 23 -12.42 -6.85 -3.21
C ALA A 23 -12.10 -5.44 -3.75
N TYR A 24 -10.90 -4.92 -3.49
CA TYR A 24 -10.42 -3.64 -4.01
C TYR A 24 -9.54 -3.79 -5.25
N ALA A 25 -9.10 -5.01 -5.55
CA ALA A 25 -8.30 -5.31 -6.74
C ALA A 25 -9.13 -5.26 -8.03
N HIS A 26 -10.46 -5.38 -7.96
CA HIS A 26 -11.34 -5.36 -9.14
C HIS A 26 -11.89 -3.95 -9.36
N SER A 27 -11.09 -3.05 -9.91
CA SER A 27 -11.49 -1.65 -10.14
C SER A 27 -12.54 -1.45 -11.24
N ALA A 28 -12.77 -2.47 -12.08
CA ALA A 28 -13.70 -2.38 -13.21
C ALA A 28 -15.18 -2.50 -12.82
N THR A 29 -15.49 -2.99 -11.61
CA THR A 29 -16.86 -3.16 -11.14
C THR A 29 -17.01 -2.41 -9.82
N PRO A 30 -17.85 -1.36 -9.74
CA PRO A 30 -18.14 -0.72 -8.46
C PRO A 30 -18.57 -1.77 -7.44
N VAL A 31 -18.11 -1.68 -6.19
CA VAL A 31 -18.50 -2.61 -5.11
C VAL A 31 -20.03 -2.76 -5.04
N LEU A 32 -20.75 -1.66 -5.29
CA LEU A 32 -22.21 -1.60 -5.29
C LEU A 32 -22.88 -2.14 -6.57
N ALA A 33 -22.15 -2.38 -7.66
CA ALA A 33 -22.74 -2.91 -8.89
C ALA A 33 -23.28 -4.34 -8.71
N SER A 34 -22.77 -5.08 -7.71
CA SER A 34 -23.35 -6.36 -7.27
C SER A 34 -24.73 -6.22 -6.62
N LEU A 35 -25.13 -5.00 -6.22
CA LEU A 35 -26.41 -4.70 -5.56
C LEU A 35 -27.46 -4.13 -6.52
N ALA A 36 -27.15 -3.94 -7.81
CA ALA A 36 -28.07 -3.39 -8.82
C ALA A 36 -28.16 -4.26 -10.08
N GLN A 37 -29.27 -4.11 -10.81
CA GLN A 37 -29.52 -4.75 -12.10
C GLN A 37 -29.94 -3.70 -13.12
N GLY A 38 -29.54 -3.88 -14.39
CA GLY A 38 -29.93 -2.98 -15.48
C GLY A 38 -29.37 -1.55 -15.36
N ASP A 39 -30.18 -0.56 -15.72
CA ASP A 39 -29.78 0.85 -15.79
C ASP A 39 -29.42 1.46 -14.40
N ASP A 40 -29.82 0.83 -13.30
CA ASP A 40 -29.50 1.26 -11.94
C ASP A 40 -28.01 1.10 -11.59
N VAL A 41 -27.29 0.23 -12.31
CA VAL A 41 -25.84 0.07 -12.15
C VAL A 41 -25.12 1.36 -12.52
N ALA A 42 -25.58 2.09 -13.55
CA ALA A 42 -24.96 3.35 -13.97
C ALA A 42 -25.17 4.46 -12.91
N LEU A 43 -26.35 4.51 -12.28
CA LEU A 43 -26.66 5.46 -11.21
C LEU A 43 -25.85 5.17 -9.93
N LEU A 44 -25.77 3.91 -9.51
CA LEU A 44 -24.92 3.53 -8.37
C LEU A 44 -23.43 3.73 -8.66
N THR A 45 -23.01 3.53 -9.91
CA THR A 45 -21.64 3.85 -10.36
C THR A 45 -21.37 5.34 -10.23
N ALA A 46 -22.27 6.19 -10.73
CA ALA A 46 -22.14 7.64 -10.65
C ALA A 46 -22.11 8.13 -9.19
N LEU A 47 -22.93 7.54 -8.31
CA LEU A 47 -22.95 7.86 -6.87
C LEU A 47 -21.65 7.43 -6.16
N ALA A 48 -21.15 6.23 -6.45
CA ALA A 48 -19.88 5.73 -5.92
C ALA A 48 -18.69 6.56 -6.44
N GLN A 49 -18.74 7.00 -7.70
CA GLN A 49 -17.74 7.89 -8.29
C GLN A 49 -17.79 9.30 -7.70
N ALA A 50 -18.98 9.86 -7.43
CA ALA A 50 -19.14 11.18 -6.82
C ALA A 50 -18.57 11.26 -5.39
N THR A 51 -18.47 10.12 -4.70
CA THR A 51 -17.87 10.03 -3.35
C THR A 51 -16.44 9.47 -3.38
N SER A 52 -15.96 9.04 -4.55
CA SER A 52 -14.63 8.50 -4.72
C SER A 52 -13.60 9.62 -4.55
N ARG A 53 -12.84 9.60 -3.44
CA ARG A 53 -11.76 10.58 -3.22
C ARG A 53 -10.80 10.65 -4.41
N ARG A 54 -10.52 9.54 -5.09
CA ARG A 54 -9.72 9.54 -6.32
C ARG A 54 -10.33 10.44 -7.41
N VAL A 55 -11.61 10.28 -7.69
CA VAL A 55 -12.34 11.09 -8.69
C VAL A 55 -12.44 12.55 -8.24
N LEU A 56 -12.70 12.78 -6.96
CA LEU A 56 -12.74 14.11 -6.40
C LEU A 56 -11.37 14.79 -6.44
N VAL A 57 -10.24 14.08 -6.22
CA VAL A 57 -8.88 14.64 -6.38
C VAL A 57 -8.61 14.98 -7.85
N GLN A 58 -9.03 14.12 -8.78
CA GLN A 58 -8.97 14.42 -10.22
C GLN A 58 -9.80 15.66 -10.60
N GLN A 59 -10.88 15.93 -9.86
CA GLN A 59 -11.76 17.09 -10.03
C GLN A 59 -11.36 18.30 -9.15
N GLY A 60 -10.24 18.23 -8.41
CA GLY A 60 -9.74 19.32 -7.55
C GLY A 60 -10.53 19.55 -6.26
N ALA A 61 -11.36 18.58 -5.83
CA ALA A 61 -12.39 18.72 -4.80
C ALA A 61 -12.08 18.06 -3.43
N VAL A 62 -10.91 17.45 -3.22
CA VAL A 62 -10.55 16.84 -1.91
C VAL A 62 -9.35 17.53 -1.28
N PRO A 63 -9.34 17.72 0.05
CA PRO A 63 -8.13 18.01 0.82
C PRO A 63 -7.26 16.75 0.97
N SER A 64 -6.87 16.13 -0.15
CA SER A 64 -5.76 15.18 -0.12
C SER A 64 -4.46 15.96 -0.26
N GLY A 65 -3.45 15.65 0.55
CA GLY A 65 -2.13 16.26 0.44
C GLY A 65 -1.35 15.88 -0.83
N ILE A 66 -2.00 15.25 -1.81
CA ILE A 66 -1.47 14.96 -3.15
C ILE A 66 -2.22 15.81 -4.18
N HIS A 67 -1.48 16.46 -5.08
CA HIS A 67 -2.09 17.22 -6.17
C HIS A 67 -2.45 16.31 -7.36
N ALA A 68 -3.44 16.73 -8.14
CA ALA A 68 -3.90 15.99 -9.32
C ALA A 68 -2.82 15.79 -10.39
N ASP A 69 -1.83 16.68 -10.47
CA ASP A 69 -0.70 16.61 -11.40
C ASP A 69 0.36 15.56 -10.99
N GLU A 70 0.35 15.10 -9.73
CA GLU A 70 1.20 14.01 -9.26
C GLU A 70 0.65 12.63 -9.63
N LEU A 71 -0.63 12.53 -9.97
CA LEU A 71 -1.30 11.27 -10.27
C LEU A 71 -0.90 10.73 -11.64
N VAL A 72 -0.88 9.39 -11.76
CA VAL A 72 -0.55 8.71 -13.02
C VAL A 72 -1.81 8.27 -13.76
N PHE A 73 -1.77 8.33 -15.09
CA PHE A 73 -2.87 7.93 -15.98
C PHE A 73 -2.32 7.25 -17.23
N GLY A 74 -3.14 6.41 -17.88
CA GLY A 74 -2.78 5.78 -19.16
C GLY A 74 -1.78 4.63 -19.07
N VAL A 75 -1.44 4.18 -17.85
CA VAL A 75 -0.57 3.02 -17.59
C VAL A 75 -1.37 1.89 -16.94
N PRO A 76 -0.96 0.61 -17.08
CA PRO A 76 -1.62 -0.51 -16.41
C PRO A 76 -1.76 -0.28 -14.90
N GLU A 77 -2.92 -0.65 -14.34
CA GLU A 77 -3.22 -0.57 -12.89
C GLU A 77 -3.02 0.83 -12.26
N TRP A 78 -3.05 1.92 -13.07
CA TRP A 78 -2.91 3.31 -12.58
C TRP A 78 -3.90 3.66 -11.45
N GLU A 79 -5.07 3.05 -11.47
CA GLU A 79 -6.11 3.19 -10.45
C GLU A 79 -5.64 2.70 -9.08
N VAL A 80 -4.93 1.58 -9.06
CA VAL A 80 -4.38 0.96 -7.84
C VAL A 80 -3.21 1.78 -7.32
N VAL A 81 -2.37 2.29 -8.22
CA VAL A 81 -1.29 3.22 -7.88
C VAL A 81 -1.87 4.46 -7.21
N ASN A 82 -2.76 5.18 -7.88
CA ASN A 82 -3.32 6.43 -7.37
C ASN A 82 -4.12 6.21 -6.06
N ALA A 83 -4.81 5.07 -5.92
CA ALA A 83 -5.52 4.76 -4.69
C ALA A 83 -4.60 4.67 -3.46
N ALA A 84 -3.37 4.16 -3.63
CA ALA A 84 -2.39 4.08 -2.53
C ALA A 84 -2.03 5.46 -1.95
N PHE A 85 -2.17 6.53 -2.74
CA PHE A 85 -1.89 7.91 -2.32
C PHE A 85 -3.15 8.70 -1.92
N CYS A 86 -4.29 8.40 -2.54
CA CYS A 86 -5.55 9.14 -2.32
C CYS A 86 -6.36 8.65 -1.11
N TYR A 87 -6.15 7.41 -0.66
CA TYR A 87 -6.88 6.80 0.45
C TYR A 87 -5.94 6.42 1.61
N PRO A 88 -5.29 7.40 2.26
CA PRO A 88 -4.54 7.13 3.48
C PRO A 88 -5.45 6.64 4.61
N GLN A 89 -4.88 5.82 5.49
CA GLN A 89 -5.50 5.45 6.76
C GLN A 89 -5.71 6.71 7.62
N PRO A 90 -6.80 6.81 8.42
CA PRO A 90 -7.08 8.00 9.24
C PRO A 90 -6.01 8.35 10.27
N GLN A 91 -5.21 7.38 10.72
CA GLN A 91 -4.07 7.59 11.63
C GLN A 91 -2.73 7.61 10.87
N GLY A 92 -2.77 7.55 9.54
CA GLY A 92 -1.61 7.34 8.69
C GLY A 92 -1.07 5.91 8.75
N SER A 93 0.11 5.71 8.18
CA SER A 93 0.89 4.48 8.29
C SER A 93 2.32 4.83 8.67
N ARG A 94 3.26 3.87 8.62
CA ARG A 94 4.61 4.08 9.15
C ARG A 94 5.28 5.33 8.59
N PHE A 95 5.28 5.50 7.28
CA PHE A 95 5.93 6.60 6.55
C PHE A 95 4.92 7.51 5.83
N ASN A 96 3.74 7.74 6.41
CA ASN A 96 2.84 8.79 5.95
C ASN A 96 1.80 9.17 7.02
N GLY A 97 1.40 10.43 7.04
CA GLY A 97 0.28 10.91 7.85
C GLY A 97 -1.10 10.65 7.23
N PRO A 98 -2.17 11.24 7.77
CA PRO A 98 -3.55 10.96 7.36
C PRO A 98 -4.00 11.70 6.10
N HIS A 99 -3.18 12.62 5.58
CA HIS A 99 -3.57 13.50 4.46
C HIS A 99 -3.14 12.96 3.10
N ARG A 100 -2.06 12.17 3.06
CA ARG A 100 -1.43 11.66 1.85
C ARG A 100 -0.96 10.24 2.11
N GLY A 101 -1.35 9.31 1.25
CA GLY A 101 -0.89 7.93 1.33
C GLY A 101 0.51 7.75 0.74
N ALA A 102 0.96 6.50 0.71
CA ALA A 102 2.22 6.09 0.08
C ALA A 102 2.06 4.69 -0.51
N TRP A 103 2.86 4.38 -1.52
CA TRP A 103 2.95 3.03 -2.04
C TRP A 103 3.91 2.20 -1.18
N TYR A 104 3.34 1.27 -0.43
CA TYR A 104 4.11 0.29 0.35
C TYR A 104 4.20 -1.02 -0.43
N ALA A 105 5.41 -1.58 -0.49
CA ALA A 105 5.69 -2.89 -1.03
C ALA A 105 6.80 -3.59 -0.23
N GLY A 106 6.72 -4.92 -0.14
CA GLY A 106 7.81 -5.77 0.33
C GLY A 106 8.75 -6.09 -0.84
N ARG A 107 10.05 -6.27 -0.55
CA ARG A 107 11.02 -6.74 -1.55
C ARG A 107 10.68 -8.13 -2.05
N ASP A 108 10.16 -8.96 -1.17
CA ASP A 108 9.70 -10.32 -1.45
C ASP A 108 8.26 -10.50 -0.95
N VAL A 109 7.56 -11.48 -1.51
CA VAL A 109 6.14 -11.73 -1.17
C VAL A 109 5.96 -12.12 0.29
N ALA A 110 6.93 -12.81 0.91
CA ALA A 110 6.82 -13.22 2.31
C ALA A 110 6.83 -12.02 3.26
N THR A 111 7.60 -10.98 2.95
CA THR A 111 7.55 -9.69 3.65
C THR A 111 6.16 -9.07 3.59
N SER A 112 5.53 -9.03 2.41
CA SER A 112 4.19 -8.45 2.26
C SER A 112 3.10 -9.29 2.94
N ILE A 113 3.24 -10.62 2.90
CA ILE A 113 2.36 -11.55 3.64
C ILE A 113 2.45 -11.29 5.15
N ALA A 114 3.66 -11.16 5.70
CA ALA A 114 3.86 -10.94 7.13
C ALA A 114 3.27 -9.60 7.60
N GLU A 115 3.41 -8.53 6.82
CA GLU A 115 2.81 -7.23 7.13
C GLU A 115 1.27 -7.29 7.11
N VAL A 116 0.66 -7.93 6.10
CA VAL A 116 -0.80 -8.13 6.03
C VAL A 116 -1.28 -8.97 7.21
N ALA A 117 -0.62 -10.10 7.49
CA ALA A 117 -0.99 -11.00 8.59
C ALA A 117 -0.98 -10.25 9.93
N PHE A 118 0.09 -9.49 10.22
CA PHE A 118 0.20 -8.73 11.45
C PHE A 118 -0.91 -7.68 11.58
N HIS A 119 -1.07 -6.81 10.58
CA HIS A 119 -2.01 -5.71 10.66
C HIS A 119 -3.46 -6.19 10.72
N ARG A 120 -3.81 -7.22 9.95
CA ARG A 120 -5.15 -7.78 10.00
C ARG A 120 -5.42 -8.52 11.30
N SER A 121 -4.43 -9.21 11.89
CA SER A 121 -4.58 -9.79 13.22
C SER A 121 -4.83 -8.74 14.30
N VAL A 122 -4.15 -7.57 14.26
CA VAL A 122 -4.42 -6.46 15.19
C VAL A 122 -5.86 -5.99 15.08
N GLU A 123 -6.38 -5.78 13.87
CA GLU A 123 -7.78 -5.40 13.65
C GLU A 123 -8.76 -6.47 14.16
N LEU A 124 -8.46 -7.76 13.97
CA LEU A 124 -9.31 -8.84 14.48
C LEU A 124 -9.32 -8.87 16.00
N HIS A 125 -8.18 -8.59 16.66
CA HIS A 125 -8.10 -8.47 18.12
C HIS A 125 -8.99 -7.34 18.66
N GLU A 126 -9.14 -6.24 17.93
CA GLU A 126 -10.05 -5.15 18.32
C GLU A 126 -11.53 -5.54 18.22
N THR A 127 -11.88 -6.42 17.27
CA THR A 127 -13.27 -6.85 17.05
C THR A 127 -13.66 -8.11 17.84
N GLY A 128 -12.69 -8.91 18.26
CA GLY A 128 -12.91 -10.21 18.90
C GLY A 128 -13.43 -11.32 17.96
N TRP A 129 -13.50 -11.06 16.65
CA TRP A 129 -14.00 -12.02 15.66
C TRP A 129 -12.85 -12.61 14.85
N PHE A 130 -12.55 -13.88 15.09
CA PHE A 130 -11.32 -14.54 14.60
C PHE A 130 -11.55 -15.67 13.59
N ASP A 131 -12.78 -15.83 13.10
CA ASP A 131 -13.10 -16.79 12.03
C ASP A 131 -13.31 -16.02 10.73
N LEU A 132 -12.21 -15.67 10.08
CA LEU A 132 -12.21 -14.82 8.90
C LEU A 132 -11.38 -15.43 7.79
N GLN A 133 -11.90 -15.36 6.58
CA GLN A 133 -11.17 -15.68 5.36
C GLN A 133 -11.18 -14.49 4.41
N LEU A 134 -10.01 -14.07 3.95
CA LEU A 134 -9.86 -13.00 2.97
C LEU A 134 -8.90 -13.38 1.85
N ASP A 135 -9.31 -13.08 0.63
CA ASP A 135 -8.45 -13.20 -0.54
C ASP A 135 -7.75 -11.86 -0.80
N TYR A 136 -6.46 -11.92 -1.10
CA TYR A 136 -5.61 -10.80 -1.48
C TYR A 136 -5.04 -11.05 -2.87
N ALA A 137 -4.99 -9.99 -3.67
CA ALA A 137 -4.27 -9.96 -4.93
C ALA A 137 -2.89 -9.33 -4.70
N ASP A 138 -1.86 -9.94 -5.29
CA ASP A 138 -0.52 -9.38 -5.35
C ASP A 138 -0.39 -8.45 -6.55
N PHE A 139 0.18 -7.28 -6.31
CA PHE A 139 0.56 -6.32 -7.33
C PHE A 139 2.07 -6.19 -7.32
N LEU A 140 2.68 -6.67 -8.41
CA LEU A 140 4.10 -6.54 -8.67
C LEU A 140 4.38 -5.13 -9.20
N SER A 141 5.47 -4.51 -8.77
CA SER A 141 5.90 -3.21 -9.28
C SER A 141 7.41 -3.06 -9.28
N ASP A 142 7.93 -2.31 -10.26
CA ASP A 142 9.34 -1.99 -10.39
C ASP A 142 9.61 -0.62 -9.75
N LEU A 143 10.58 -0.57 -8.84
CA LEU A 143 10.92 0.59 -8.03
C LEU A 143 12.40 0.91 -8.18
N HIS A 144 12.67 1.91 -9.01
CA HIS A 144 14.03 2.35 -9.35
C HIS A 144 14.27 3.80 -8.94
N GLY A 145 15.48 4.11 -8.49
CA GLY A 145 15.90 5.48 -8.17
C GLY A 145 16.65 5.59 -6.85
N HIS A 146 16.80 6.80 -6.34
CA HIS A 146 17.48 7.05 -5.06
C HIS A 146 16.47 7.15 -3.92
N PHE A 147 16.56 6.24 -2.95
CA PHE A 147 15.69 6.18 -1.78
C PHE A 147 16.50 6.44 -0.51
N HIS A 148 15.87 7.05 0.48
CA HIS A 148 16.50 7.19 1.80
C HIS A 148 16.56 5.82 2.48
N ASP A 149 17.75 5.44 2.94
CA ASP A 149 18.04 4.09 3.43
C ASP A 149 18.09 4.02 4.95
N LEU A 150 17.16 3.28 5.55
CA LEU A 150 17.08 3.01 6.98
C LEU A 150 17.51 1.60 7.38
N ARG A 151 18.07 0.81 6.46
CA ARG A 151 18.51 -0.58 6.72
C ARG A 151 19.77 -0.66 7.59
N GLY A 152 20.48 0.45 7.78
CA GLY A 152 21.64 0.54 8.66
C GLY A 152 21.30 0.29 10.14
N THR A 153 21.71 -0.87 10.67
CA THR A 153 21.30 -1.40 11.98
C THR A 153 21.86 -0.65 13.21
N GLY A 154 22.80 0.28 13.02
CA GLY A 154 23.47 1.00 14.11
C GLY A 154 22.91 2.40 14.44
N ASP A 155 22.09 3.00 13.57
CA ASP A 155 21.66 4.39 13.78
C ASP A 155 20.44 4.46 14.73
N ARG A 156 20.63 5.13 15.87
CA ARG A 156 19.55 5.37 16.85
C ARG A 156 18.33 6.06 16.23
N ARG A 157 18.53 6.97 15.28
CA ARG A 157 17.45 7.67 14.58
C ARG A 157 16.67 6.73 13.67
N ALA A 158 17.35 5.84 12.95
CA ALA A 158 16.70 4.81 12.13
C ALA A 158 15.87 3.87 13.01
N ARG A 159 16.42 3.38 14.13
CA ARG A 159 15.67 2.55 15.09
C ARG A 159 14.41 3.25 15.64
N ALA A 160 14.48 4.57 15.88
CA ALA A 160 13.33 5.34 16.32
C ALA A 160 12.23 5.41 15.25
N CYS A 161 12.60 5.51 13.97
CA CYS A 161 11.65 5.46 12.85
C CYS A 161 11.09 4.03 12.62
N LEU A 162 11.81 3.01 13.07
CA LEU A 162 11.43 1.60 12.93
C LEU A 162 10.81 1.04 14.22
N HIS A 163 10.32 1.91 15.11
CA HIS A 163 9.67 1.47 16.34
C HIS A 163 8.46 0.56 16.01
N PRO A 164 8.32 -0.60 16.68
CA PRO A 164 7.32 -1.59 16.29
C PRO A 164 5.87 -1.17 16.62
N ALA A 165 5.67 -0.26 17.56
CA ALA A 165 4.33 0.14 18.03
C ALA A 165 4.02 1.64 17.84
N SER A 166 4.97 2.43 17.32
CA SER A 166 4.77 3.88 17.16
C SER A 166 5.32 4.33 15.82
N TYR A 167 4.52 5.13 15.11
CA TYR A 167 4.86 5.69 13.80
C TYR A 167 5.20 7.17 13.86
N GLU A 168 5.18 7.80 15.04
CA GLU A 168 5.37 9.25 15.20
C GLU A 168 6.68 9.74 14.55
N ARG A 169 7.80 9.06 14.84
CA ARG A 169 9.12 9.48 14.33
C ARG A 169 9.27 9.24 12.83
N SER A 170 8.69 8.15 12.32
CA SER A 170 8.73 7.83 10.89
C SER A 170 7.77 8.68 10.07
N GLN A 171 6.62 9.07 10.62
CA GLN A 171 5.69 10.01 10.00
C GLN A 171 6.29 11.41 9.92
N ALA A 172 6.93 11.89 11.00
CA ALA A 172 7.65 13.17 10.99
C ALA A 172 8.76 13.17 9.93
N LEU A 173 9.58 12.12 9.88
CA LEU A 173 10.59 11.98 8.83
C LEU A 173 9.96 11.96 7.43
N ALA A 174 8.89 11.21 7.22
CA ALA A 174 8.25 11.13 5.92
C ALA A 174 7.71 12.48 5.43
N LEU A 175 7.19 13.32 6.33
CA LEU A 175 6.77 14.68 6.00
C LEU A 175 7.94 15.50 5.44
N ASP A 176 9.06 15.56 6.16
CA ASP A 176 10.27 16.27 5.73
C ASP A 176 10.80 15.75 4.39
N LEU A 177 10.75 14.44 4.18
CA LEU A 177 11.21 13.80 2.94
C LEU A 177 10.29 14.09 1.76
N VAL A 178 8.97 14.12 1.97
CA VAL A 178 8.01 14.50 0.93
C VAL A 178 8.23 15.96 0.52
N GLU A 179 8.39 16.87 1.49
CA GLU A 179 8.63 18.30 1.22
C GLU A 179 9.93 18.55 0.47
N SER A 180 10.96 17.75 0.73
CA SER A 180 12.27 17.84 0.05
C SER A 180 12.34 17.11 -1.31
N GLY A 181 11.22 16.54 -1.79
CA GLY A 181 11.18 15.92 -3.12
C GLY A 181 11.68 14.47 -3.17
N SER A 182 11.84 13.80 -2.03
CA SER A 182 12.27 12.39 -1.98
C SER A 182 11.33 11.46 -2.75
N LEU A 183 11.90 10.40 -3.34
CA LEU A 183 11.14 9.29 -3.93
C LEU A 183 10.54 8.36 -2.88
N GLY A 184 11.16 8.23 -1.71
CA GLY A 184 10.73 7.28 -0.69
C GLY A 184 11.80 6.89 0.32
N VAL A 185 11.47 5.86 1.09
CA VAL A 185 12.32 5.26 2.11
C VAL A 185 12.37 3.73 1.90
N VAL A 186 13.58 3.16 1.92
CA VAL A 186 13.80 1.71 2.02
C VAL A 186 14.22 1.36 3.44
N TYR A 187 13.65 0.29 3.99
CA TYR A 187 13.78 -0.03 5.41
C TYR A 187 13.66 -1.54 5.68
N PRO A 188 14.20 -2.05 6.79
CA PRO A 188 14.04 -3.45 7.15
C PRO A 188 12.60 -3.69 7.58
N ALA A 189 12.01 -4.80 7.11
CA ALA A 189 10.65 -5.18 7.49
C ALA A 189 10.59 -5.43 9.00
N VAL A 190 9.61 -4.81 9.67
CA VAL A 190 9.48 -4.94 11.13
C VAL A 190 8.77 -6.24 11.50
N ARG A 191 7.96 -6.79 10.57
CA ARG A 191 7.17 -8.02 10.78
C ARG A 191 7.79 -9.27 10.16
N HIS A 192 8.87 -9.12 9.38
CA HIS A 192 9.56 -10.23 8.73
C HIS A 192 11.07 -10.09 8.96
N PRO A 193 11.66 -10.84 9.91
CA PRO A 193 13.10 -10.80 10.17
C PRO A 193 13.91 -11.11 8.90
N GLY A 194 14.80 -10.19 8.52
CA GLY A 194 15.60 -10.30 7.29
C GLY A 194 14.89 -9.82 6.02
N GLY A 195 13.59 -9.53 6.09
CA GLY A 195 12.85 -8.90 5.01
C GLY A 195 13.18 -7.41 4.86
N GLU A 196 12.91 -6.87 3.69
CA GLU A 196 13.04 -5.44 3.39
C GLU A 196 11.74 -4.92 2.77
N ALA A 197 11.40 -3.68 3.08
CA ALA A 197 10.22 -3.01 2.56
C ALA A 197 10.57 -1.61 2.09
N VAL A 198 9.69 -1.05 1.27
CA VAL A 198 9.85 0.28 0.71
C VAL A 198 8.53 1.04 0.79
N ALA A 199 8.61 2.33 1.11
CA ALA A 199 7.51 3.27 1.04
C ALA A 199 7.86 4.33 -0.01
N CYS A 200 7.14 4.33 -1.14
CA CYS A 200 7.31 5.32 -2.20
C CYS A 200 6.34 6.48 -1.99
N PHE A 201 6.87 7.68 -2.13
CA PHE A 201 6.15 8.93 -1.95
C PHE A 201 5.66 9.52 -3.26
N ARG A 202 6.06 9.00 -4.43
CA ARG A 202 5.66 9.55 -5.73
C ARG A 202 4.98 8.49 -6.58
N PRO A 203 3.75 8.74 -7.09
CA PRO A 203 3.07 7.78 -7.97
C PRO A 203 3.91 7.41 -9.20
N ALA A 204 4.59 8.38 -9.81
CA ALA A 204 5.44 8.16 -11.00
C ALA A 204 6.67 7.26 -10.75
N THR A 205 7.05 7.01 -9.49
CA THR A 205 8.13 6.05 -9.16
C THR A 205 7.64 4.60 -9.19
N VAL A 206 6.34 4.37 -9.10
CA VAL A 206 5.73 3.04 -9.12
C VAL A 206 5.52 2.61 -10.56
N ASN A 207 6.48 1.87 -11.10
CA ASN A 207 6.50 1.49 -12.51
C ASN A 207 6.03 0.06 -12.73
N HIS A 208 5.59 -0.22 -13.96
CA HIS A 208 5.29 -1.56 -14.45
C HIS A 208 4.36 -2.38 -13.53
N VAL A 209 3.32 -1.75 -13.00
CA VAL A 209 2.38 -2.40 -12.09
C VAL A 209 1.58 -3.48 -12.82
N ARG A 210 1.59 -4.68 -12.27
CA ARG A 210 0.88 -5.84 -12.83
C ARG A 210 0.44 -6.81 -11.76
N ARG A 211 -0.58 -7.61 -12.07
CA ARG A 211 -1.11 -8.61 -11.15
C ARG A 211 -0.19 -9.82 -11.07
N GLY A 212 0.15 -10.21 -9.86
CA GLY A 212 0.86 -11.44 -9.52
C GLY A 212 -0.11 -12.52 -9.03
N ALA A 213 0.36 -13.31 -8.08
CA ALA A 213 -0.41 -14.38 -7.48
C ALA A 213 -1.57 -13.85 -6.62
N ARG A 214 -2.49 -14.75 -6.26
CA ARG A 214 -3.53 -14.49 -5.25
C ARG A 214 -3.27 -15.33 -4.02
N PHE A 215 -3.57 -14.78 -2.86
CA PHE A 215 -3.35 -15.43 -1.57
C PHE A 215 -4.62 -15.40 -0.76
N ARG A 216 -4.94 -16.51 -0.10
CA ARG A 216 -6.01 -16.61 0.87
C ARG A 216 -5.42 -16.66 2.26
N PHE A 217 -5.84 -15.72 3.09
CA PHE A 217 -5.53 -15.70 4.51
C PHE A 217 -6.75 -16.24 5.27
N SER A 218 -6.53 -17.22 6.14
CA SER A 218 -7.58 -17.81 6.98
C SER A 218 -7.17 -17.75 8.45
N TRP A 219 -7.96 -17.05 9.25
CA TRP A 219 -7.88 -17.02 10.71
C TRP A 219 -8.91 -17.99 11.27
N HIS A 220 -8.48 -18.81 12.23
CA HIS A 220 -9.33 -19.71 13.01
C HIS A 220 -9.00 -19.56 14.50
N GLY A 221 -8.98 -18.31 14.98
CA GLY A 221 -8.55 -17.95 16.34
C GLY A 221 -7.56 -16.77 16.39
N PRO A 222 -7.10 -16.38 17.58
CA PRO A 222 -6.30 -15.17 17.81
C PRO A 222 -4.84 -15.26 17.33
N GLY A 223 -4.44 -16.40 16.76
CA GLY A 223 -3.08 -16.66 16.31
C GLY A 223 -2.78 -16.10 14.91
N GLU A 224 -1.67 -16.56 14.34
CA GLU A 224 -1.31 -16.23 12.96
C GLU A 224 -2.25 -16.93 11.97
N PRO A 225 -2.58 -16.26 10.84
CA PRO A 225 -3.37 -16.88 9.80
C PRO A 225 -2.59 -17.99 9.10
N SER A 226 -3.32 -18.98 8.59
CA SER A 226 -2.79 -19.81 7.50
C SER A 226 -2.89 -19.04 6.18
N VAL A 227 -1.87 -19.17 5.33
CA VAL A 227 -1.80 -18.47 4.05
C VAL A 227 -1.64 -19.49 2.93
N GLN A 228 -2.57 -19.48 1.98
CA GLN A 228 -2.56 -20.36 0.83
C GLN A 228 -2.47 -19.55 -0.46
N GLN A 229 -1.50 -19.85 -1.32
CA GLN A 229 -1.51 -19.32 -2.69
C GLN A 229 -2.63 -20.00 -3.49
N LEU A 230 -3.49 -19.21 -4.10
CA LEU A 230 -4.59 -19.68 -4.93
C LEU A 230 -4.07 -19.94 -6.36
N SER A 231 -4.45 -21.08 -6.94
CA SER A 231 -4.21 -21.35 -8.36
C SER A 231 -5.10 -20.47 -9.23
N GLU A 232 -4.61 -20.11 -10.42
CA GLU A 232 -5.44 -19.44 -11.42
C GLU A 232 -6.68 -20.29 -11.70
N ARG A 233 -7.88 -19.72 -11.54
CA ARG A 233 -9.09 -20.39 -12.02
C ARG A 233 -8.94 -20.53 -13.54
N SER A 234 -8.78 -21.76 -14.04
CA SER A 234 -8.96 -22.05 -15.47
C SER A 234 -10.27 -21.39 -15.90
N ARG A 235 -10.17 -20.38 -16.77
CA ARG A 235 -11.34 -19.80 -17.44
C ARG A 235 -12.01 -20.95 -18.19
N ARG A 236 -13.08 -21.52 -17.63
CA ARG A 236 -13.95 -22.42 -18.37
C ARG A 236 -14.49 -21.58 -19.54
N ARG A 237 -14.05 -21.93 -20.74
CA ARG A 237 -14.58 -21.44 -22.01
C ARG A 237 -16.04 -21.84 -22.13
#